data_AF-B4U3Y2-F1
#
_entry.id   AF-B4U3Y2-F1
#
_cell.length_a   1.000
_cell.length_b   1.000
_cell.length_c   1.000
_cell.angle_alpha   90.00
_cell.angle_beta   90.00
_cell.angle_gamma   90.00
#
_symmetry.space_group_name_H-M   'P 1'
#
loop_
_entity.id
_entity.type
_entity.pdbx_description
1 polymer ?
#
loop_
_entity_poly.entity_id
_entity_poly.type
_entity_poly.pdbx_seq_one_letter_code
_entity_poly.pdbx_strand_id
1 'polypeptide(L)'
;MKKLLLTSAAALALATVAVSTTKVEAFSRGHVIEHMVNDTKSLSAARWGSRLHILNLLTRYKDKLGEDGFRYYNRQFRAKVGRAKSADAIDKLYDEFEKELEEKFGQD
;
A
#
# COMPACT_ATOMS: atom_id res chain seq x y z
N MET A 1 19.63 -15.37 28.94
CA MET A 1 19.64 -16.17 27.70
C MET A 1 18.25 -16.79 27.50
N LYS A 2 17.66 -16.60 26.30
CA LYS A 2 16.50 -17.32 25.70
C LYS A 2 15.15 -17.08 26.41
N LYS A 3 14.03 -16.68 25.81
CA LYS A 3 13.49 -16.51 24.44
C LYS A 3 12.28 -15.57 24.62
N LEU A 4 11.86 -14.77 23.64
CA LEU A 4 10.72 -15.13 22.79
C LEU A 4 10.69 -14.14 21.63
N LEU A 5 11.02 -14.67 20.45
CA LEU A 5 10.74 -14.03 19.17
C LEU A 5 9.21 -13.92 19.06
N LEU A 6 8.68 -12.71 19.17
CA LEU A 6 7.32 -12.41 18.74
C LEU A 6 7.33 -12.37 17.21
N THR A 7 7.31 -13.56 16.60
CA THR A 7 6.92 -13.76 15.21
C THR A 7 5.43 -13.45 15.10
N SER A 8 5.09 -12.17 14.96
CA SER A 8 3.76 -11.77 14.50
C SER A 8 3.68 -12.00 13.00
N ALA A 9 3.48 -13.26 12.61
CA ALA A 9 3.05 -13.60 11.26
C ALA A 9 1.54 -13.35 11.17
N ALA A 10 1.16 -12.08 11.00
CA ALA A 10 -0.20 -11.74 10.62
C ALA A 10 -0.41 -12.16 9.17
N ALA A 11 -0.99 -13.34 8.98
CA ALA A 11 -1.42 -13.84 7.69
C ALA A 11 -2.52 -12.91 7.14
N LEU A 12 -2.14 -12.02 6.23
CA LEU A 12 -3.07 -11.15 5.51
C LEU A 12 -3.77 -12.00 4.45
N ALA A 13 -4.85 -12.66 4.84
CA ALA A 13 -5.76 -13.35 3.94
C ALA A 13 -6.47 -12.28 3.07
N LEU A 14 -5.95 -12.06 1.87
CA LEU A 14 -6.63 -11.28 0.84
C LEU A 14 -7.88 -12.05 0.39
N ALA A 15 -9.02 -11.73 1.00
CA ALA A 15 -10.32 -12.17 0.54
C ALA A 15 -10.59 -11.60 -0.86
N THR A 16 -10.44 -12.44 -1.89
CA THR A 16 -10.87 -12.16 -3.26
C THR A 16 -12.39 -12.14 -3.30
N VAL A 17 -12.98 -10.97 -3.08
CA VAL A 17 -14.39 -10.73 -3.43
C VAL A 17 -14.47 -10.70 -4.96
N ALA A 18 -14.91 -11.81 -5.55
CA ALA A 18 -15.25 -11.90 -6.96
C ALA A 18 -16.53 -11.08 -7.21
N VAL A 19 -16.38 -9.78 -7.44
CA VAL A 19 -17.44 -8.94 -7.99
C VAL A 19 -17.57 -9.29 -9.47
N SER A 20 -18.59 -10.09 -9.80
CA SER A 20 -19.01 -10.40 -11.16
C SER A 20 -19.39 -9.10 -11.89
N THR A 21 -18.49 -8.55 -12.68
CA THR A 21 -18.77 -7.40 -13.55
C THR A 21 -19.42 -7.90 -14.85
N THR A 22 -20.72 -7.70 -14.94
CA THR A 22 -21.49 -7.81 -16.19
C THR A 22 -20.90 -6.86 -17.24
N LYS A 23 -20.42 -7.43 -18.36
CA LYS A 23 -19.87 -6.69 -19.50
C LYS A 23 -20.97 -5.83 -20.15
N VAL A 24 -20.75 -4.51 -20.21
CA VAL A 24 -21.52 -3.61 -21.05
C VAL A 24 -20.61 -3.22 -22.22
N GLU A 25 -20.87 -3.79 -23.40
CA GLU A 25 -20.12 -3.49 -24.62
C GLU A 25 -20.59 -2.13 -25.18
N ALA A 26 -19.85 -1.06 -24.85
CA ALA A 26 -19.99 0.22 -25.51
C ALA A 26 -19.08 0.25 -26.75
N PHE A 27 -19.70 0.06 -27.91
CA PHE A 27 -19.09 0.21 -29.22
C PHE A 27 -18.79 1.70 -29.47
N SER A 28 -17.51 2.09 -29.55
CA SER A 28 -17.14 3.38 -30.14
C SER A 28 -15.79 3.32 -30.83
N ARG A 29 -15.81 3.64 -32.14
CA ARG A 29 -14.67 3.71 -33.05
C ARG A 29 -13.69 4.80 -32.61
N GLY A 30 -12.44 4.43 -32.36
CA GLY A 30 -11.33 5.36 -32.24
C GLY A 30 -10.31 4.85 -31.23
N HIS A 31 -9.18 4.33 -31.73
CA HIS A 31 -8.06 3.82 -30.94
C HIS A 31 -8.50 2.92 -29.79
N VAL A 32 -8.63 1.60 -30.06
CA VAL A 32 -8.66 0.60 -29.00
C VAL A 32 -7.28 0.61 -28.35
N ILE A 33 -7.09 1.52 -27.40
CA ILE A 33 -6.11 1.25 -26.36
C ILE A 33 -6.77 0.13 -25.56
N GLU A 34 -6.35 -1.11 -25.82
CA GLU A 34 -6.52 -2.21 -24.90
C GLU A 34 -5.82 -1.83 -23.59
N HIS A 35 -6.40 -0.93 -22.81
CA HIS A 35 -6.21 -0.87 -21.36
C HIS A 35 -7.13 -1.91 -20.71
N MET A 36 -7.26 -3.08 -21.35
CA MET A 36 -7.82 -4.27 -20.75
C MET A 36 -6.67 -5.06 -20.14
N VAL A 37 -6.10 -4.53 -19.06
CA VAL A 37 -5.46 -5.40 -18.09
C VAL A 37 -5.92 -4.92 -16.73
N ASN A 38 -6.74 -5.73 -16.08
CA ASN A 38 -6.89 -5.77 -14.62
C ASN A 38 -5.52 -6.15 -14.04
N ASP A 39 -4.51 -5.32 -14.26
CA ASP A 39 -3.13 -5.63 -13.92
C ASP A 39 -2.91 -5.23 -12.47
N THR A 40 -3.43 -6.07 -11.57
CA THR A 40 -3.16 -5.98 -10.13
C THR A 40 -1.68 -6.18 -9.80
N LYS A 41 -0.85 -6.61 -10.76
CA LYS A 41 0.59 -6.80 -10.62
C LYS A 41 1.42 -5.70 -11.28
N SER A 42 0.81 -4.78 -12.02
CA SER A 42 1.51 -3.66 -12.61
C SER A 42 2.12 -2.76 -11.54
N LEU A 43 3.26 -2.13 -11.86
CA LEU A 43 3.86 -1.09 -11.02
C LEU A 43 2.86 0.04 -10.72
N SER A 44 1.99 0.36 -11.67
CA SER A 44 0.94 1.37 -11.50
C SER A 44 -0.11 0.95 -10.47
N ALA A 45 -0.57 -0.30 -10.48
CA ALA A 45 -1.47 -0.84 -9.48
C ALA A 45 -0.81 -0.91 -8.11
N ALA A 46 0.45 -1.36 -8.01
CA ALA A 46 1.20 -1.38 -6.76
C ALA A 46 1.36 0.04 -6.17
N ARG A 47 1.65 1.05 -6.99
CA ARG A 47 1.70 2.47 -6.56
C ARG A 47 0.34 3.00 -6.08
N TRP A 48 -0.75 2.53 -6.68
CA TRP A 48 -2.10 2.92 -6.27
C TRP A 48 -2.51 2.23 -4.97
N GLY A 49 -2.28 0.91 -4.86
CA GLY A 49 -2.54 0.13 -3.66
C GLY A 49 -1.75 0.65 -2.47
N SER A 50 -0.46 0.97 -2.65
CA SER A 50 0.38 1.44 -1.56
C SER A 50 -0.08 2.77 -0.94
N ARG A 51 -0.82 3.61 -1.69
CA ARG A 51 -1.44 4.84 -1.15
C ARG A 51 -2.51 4.53 -0.10
N LEU A 52 -3.27 3.47 -0.29
CA LEU A 52 -4.29 3.09 0.69
C LEU A 52 -3.63 2.47 1.93
N HIS A 53 -2.64 1.61 1.71
CA HIS A 53 -1.88 0.96 2.78
C HIS A 53 -1.20 1.97 3.70
N ILE A 54 -0.50 2.98 3.15
CA ILE A 54 0.15 4.00 3.99
C ILE A 54 -0.86 4.84 4.76
N LEU A 55 -2.02 5.17 4.19
CA LEU A 55 -3.05 5.91 4.90
C LEU A 55 -3.56 5.11 6.09
N ASN A 56 -3.84 3.82 5.89
CA ASN A 56 -4.26 2.93 6.97
C ASN A 56 -3.20 2.84 8.08
N LEU A 57 -1.92 2.68 7.71
CA LEU A 57 -0.81 2.67 8.65
C LEU A 57 -0.72 3.96 9.45
N LEU A 58 -0.71 5.12 8.78
CA LEU A 58 -0.62 6.42 9.46
C LEU A 58 -1.85 6.72 10.32
N THR A 59 -3.03 6.20 9.97
CA THR A 59 -4.23 6.32 10.79
C THR A 59 -4.05 5.61 12.14
N ARG A 60 -3.36 4.46 12.20
CA ARG A 60 -3.07 3.77 13.47
C ARG A 60 -2.22 4.60 14.43
N TYR A 61 -1.36 5.45 13.90
CA TYR A 61 -0.47 6.32 14.69
C TYR A 61 -0.95 7.77 14.72
N LYS A 62 -2.17 8.07 14.25
CA LYS A 62 -2.66 9.44 14.05
C LYS A 62 -2.58 10.27 15.34
N ASP A 63 -2.96 9.70 16.46
CA ASP A 63 -2.98 10.38 17.76
C ASP A 63 -1.57 10.76 18.24
N LYS A 64 -0.57 9.93 17.90
CA LYS A 64 0.85 10.18 18.25
C LYS A 64 1.55 11.11 17.26
N LEU A 65 1.18 11.02 15.99
CA LEU A 65 1.76 11.80 14.89
C LEU A 65 1.24 13.24 14.85
N GLY A 66 0.00 13.46 15.25
CA GLY A 66 -0.71 14.70 14.96
C GLY A 66 -0.93 14.93 13.45
N GLU A 67 -1.57 16.05 13.10
CA GLU A 67 -1.92 16.34 11.71
C GLU A 67 -0.68 16.64 10.85
N ASP A 68 0.30 17.36 11.40
CA ASP A 68 1.54 17.70 10.70
C ASP A 68 2.42 16.47 10.45
N GLY A 69 2.54 15.59 11.45
CA GLY A 69 3.23 14.31 11.30
C GLY A 69 2.56 13.45 10.23
N PHE A 70 1.24 13.30 10.28
CA PHE A 70 0.49 12.55 9.28
C PHE A 70 0.76 13.05 7.86
N ARG A 71 0.70 14.37 7.63
CA ARG A 71 0.99 14.98 6.32
C ARG A 71 2.44 14.77 5.89
N TYR A 72 3.38 14.94 6.82
CA TYR A 72 4.81 14.78 6.56
C TYR A 72 5.15 13.34 6.11
N TYR A 73 4.76 12.34 6.90
CA TYR A 73 5.06 10.94 6.60
C TYR A 73 4.36 10.46 5.32
N ASN A 74 3.11 10.88 5.07
CA ASN A 74 2.42 10.58 3.82
C ASN A 74 3.17 11.16 2.60
N ARG A 75 3.63 12.42 2.69
CA ARG A 75 4.40 13.06 1.62
C ARG A 75 5.72 12.32 1.35
N GLN A 76 6.44 11.96 2.41
CA GLN A 76 7.70 11.22 2.32
C GLN A 76 7.51 9.85 1.65
N PHE A 77 6.51 9.08 2.09
CA PHE A 77 6.21 7.78 1.51
C PHE A 77 5.85 7.88 0.02
N ARG A 78 4.96 8.82 -0.35
CA ARG A 78 4.58 9.04 -1.76
C ARG A 78 5.78 9.40 -2.65
N ALA A 79 6.71 10.19 -2.14
CA ALA A 79 7.93 10.54 -2.87
C ALA A 79 8.83 9.31 -3.10
N LYS A 80 9.01 8.45 -2.10
CA LYS A 80 9.80 7.21 -2.22
C LYS A 80 9.13 6.21 -3.18
N VAL A 81 7.82 6.00 -3.07
CA VAL A 81 7.05 5.13 -3.97
C VAL A 81 7.10 5.59 -5.43
N GLY A 82 7.07 6.92 -5.67
CA GLY A 82 7.22 7.48 -7.02
C GLY A 82 8.57 7.16 -7.67
N ARG A 83 9.62 6.96 -6.86
CA ARG A 83 10.98 6.60 -7.32
C ARG A 83 11.21 5.10 -7.46
N ALA A 84 10.34 4.26 -6.87
CA ALA A 84 10.47 2.81 -6.94
C ALA A 84 10.25 2.30 -8.37
N LYS A 85 11.08 1.34 -8.78
CA LYS A 85 11.09 0.75 -10.14
C LYS A 85 10.36 -0.60 -10.25
N SER A 86 9.95 -1.20 -9.14
CA SER A 86 9.23 -2.47 -9.08
C SER A 86 8.19 -2.48 -7.97
N ALA A 87 7.21 -3.39 -8.08
CA ALA A 87 6.20 -3.61 -7.04
C ALA A 87 6.85 -4.09 -5.72
N ASP A 88 7.75 -5.07 -5.78
CA ASP A 88 8.49 -5.55 -4.61
C ASP A 88 9.27 -4.45 -3.88
N ALA A 89 9.78 -3.45 -4.60
CA ALA A 89 10.45 -2.31 -3.98
C ALA A 89 9.47 -1.40 -3.22
N ILE A 90 8.22 -1.31 -3.68
CA ILE A 90 7.15 -0.57 -3.01
C ILE A 90 6.74 -1.30 -1.73
N ASP A 91 6.62 -2.63 -1.79
CA ASP A 91 6.28 -3.44 -0.61
C ASP A 91 7.36 -3.34 0.47
N LYS A 92 8.64 -3.45 0.08
CA LYS A 92 9.77 -3.23 1.02
C LYS A 92 9.76 -1.83 1.63
N LEU A 93 9.45 -0.81 0.84
CA LEU A 93 9.32 0.56 1.34
C LEU A 93 8.19 0.69 2.37
N TYR A 94 7.11 -0.07 2.22
CA TYR A 94 6.03 -0.12 3.19
C TYR A 94 6.50 -0.77 4.51
N ASP A 95 7.15 -1.94 4.43
CA ASP A 95 7.67 -2.64 5.61
C ASP A 95 8.69 -1.80 6.39
N GLU A 96 9.58 -1.09 5.68
CA GLU A 96 10.53 -0.15 6.28
C GLU A 96 9.82 1.00 7.00
N PHE A 97 8.75 1.55 6.39
CA PHE A 97 7.97 2.64 6.99
C PHE A 97 7.18 2.19 8.21
N GLU A 98 6.61 0.99 8.17
CA GLU A 98 5.90 0.39 9.31
C GLU A 98 6.85 0.21 10.49
N LYS A 99 8.04 -0.36 10.26
CA LYS A 99 9.08 -0.47 11.30
C LYS A 99 9.52 0.88 11.85
N GLU A 100 9.75 1.87 10.99
CA GLU A 100 10.14 3.21 11.45
C GLU A 100 9.08 3.83 12.37
N LEU A 101 7.80 3.67 12.04
CA LEU A 101 6.70 4.16 12.88
C LEU A 101 6.55 3.34 14.16
N GLU A 102 6.71 2.02 14.11
CA GLU A 102 6.67 1.15 15.27
C GLU A 102 7.84 1.41 16.24
N GLU A 103 9.05 1.63 15.74
CA GLU A 103 10.20 1.98 16.57
C GLU A 103 10.03 3.33 17.26
N LYS A 104 9.47 4.32 16.55
CA LYS A 104 9.29 5.68 17.08
C LYS A 104 8.05 5.85 17.96
N PHE A 105 6.99 5.11 17.65
CA PHE A 105 5.65 5.34 18.21
C PHE A 105 4.98 4.06 18.70
N GLY A 106 5.61 2.90 18.62
CA GLY A 106 5.06 1.61 19.08
C GLY A 106 5.37 1.27 20.55
N GLN A 107 6.25 2.02 21.20
CA GLN A 107 6.53 1.89 22.64
C GLN A 107 5.60 2.79 23.44
N ASP A 108 4.35 2.36 23.66
CA ASP A 108 3.51 2.83 24.77
C ASP A 108 3.27 1.67 25.75
#